data_AF-A0A8T1UP37-F1
#
_entry.id   AF-A0A8T1UP37-F1
#
_cell.length_a   1.000
_cell.length_b   1.000
_cell.length_c   1.000
_cell.angle_alpha   90.00
_cell.angle_beta   90.00
_cell.angle_gamma   90.00
#
_symmetry.space_group_name_H-M   'P 1'
#
loop_
_entity.id
_entity.type
_entity.pdbx_description
1 polymer ?
#
loop_
_entity_poly.entity_id
_entity_poly.type
_entity_poly.pdbx_seq_one_letter_code
_entity_poly.pdbx_strand_id
1 'polypeptide(L)'
;MADPDWEGDNWSSYPDAAAYESSYTQQDAGYDSNEYWRVDADVYRIFLELAPDFQGESVEIGELPELCRQVGRPLRDEHEQFPLMQELDTTNSMIILRHNFVTWLLDEIHAEERAKAPRLIPNLEDEEAYFLAMAKAKLRKQHYNPTPEWTFVKIVQLVERNPLDEALIQRALYVTNEKLRAMNEAEEQHCNQDDNRKGYGAVVDTVTLNSDLMLVRTVHQVMFEFPNNPRLQLLGQAILTKLLPSAYVRAAYKAKIDPYFNL
;
A
#
# COMPACT_ATOMS: atom_id res chain seq x y z
N MET A 1 33.87 19.38 60.56
CA MET A 1 32.42 19.25 60.83
C MET A 1 31.83 18.73 59.53
N ALA A 2 31.89 17.42 59.33
CA ALA A 2 30.85 16.45 59.71
C ALA A 2 29.72 16.46 58.66
N ASP A 3 29.81 15.52 57.71
CA ASP A 3 28.66 14.80 57.13
C ASP A 3 27.80 14.24 58.29
N PRO A 4 26.47 14.09 58.15
CA PRO A 4 25.90 12.98 57.35
C PRO A 4 24.48 13.30 56.78
N ASP A 5 23.74 12.52 56.00
CA ASP A 5 23.67 11.09 55.66
C ASP A 5 23.15 10.99 54.21
N TRP A 6 23.91 10.38 53.30
CA TRP A 6 23.37 9.74 52.11
C TRP A 6 23.71 8.26 52.26
N GLU A 7 22.76 7.49 52.75
CA GLU A 7 22.90 6.05 52.96
C GLU A 7 23.16 5.34 51.62
N GLY A 8 24.07 4.35 51.68
CA GLY A 8 24.47 3.46 50.58
C GLY A 8 23.31 2.62 50.03
N ASP A 9 23.47 1.85 48.96
CA ASP A 9 24.64 1.08 48.57
C ASP A 9 24.56 0.65 47.10
N ASN A 10 25.75 0.45 46.53
CA ASN A 10 26.13 -0.62 45.61
C ASN A 10 25.33 -0.81 44.30
N TRP A 11 25.76 -0.09 43.25
CA TRP A 11 25.52 -0.50 41.86
C TRP A 11 26.83 -0.93 41.17
N SER A 12 27.52 -1.90 41.77
CA SER A 12 28.40 -2.80 41.01
C SER A 12 27.71 -4.15 40.87
N SER A 13 26.80 -4.21 39.90
CA SER A 13 26.41 -5.47 39.28
C SER A 13 26.26 -5.19 37.79
N TYR A 14 27.36 -5.37 37.06
CA TYR A 14 27.31 -5.50 35.61
C TYR A 14 26.26 -6.56 35.27
N PRO A 15 25.22 -6.25 34.47
CA PRO A 15 24.50 -7.29 33.78
C PRO A 15 25.49 -7.96 32.84
N ASP A 16 25.55 -9.28 32.95
CA ASP A 16 26.36 -10.18 32.14
C ASP A 16 26.47 -9.68 30.68
N ALA A 17 27.69 -9.37 30.26
CA ALA A 17 28.02 -9.01 28.88
C ALA A 17 27.82 -10.19 27.90
N ALA A 18 27.29 -11.32 28.37
CA ALA A 18 26.84 -12.46 27.57
C ALA A 18 25.41 -12.30 27.02
N ALA A 19 24.63 -11.30 27.47
CA ALA A 19 23.23 -11.14 27.03
C ALA A 19 23.05 -10.24 25.79
N TYR A 20 24.09 -9.52 25.34
CA TYR A 20 24.00 -8.58 24.22
C TYR A 20 24.54 -9.13 22.88
N GLU A 21 24.98 -10.39 22.84
CA GLU A 21 25.34 -11.08 21.59
C GLU A 21 24.28 -12.06 21.08
N SER A 22 23.12 -12.19 21.74
CA SER A 22 22.05 -13.13 21.32
C SER A 22 20.81 -12.46 20.70
N SER A 23 20.86 -11.19 20.31
CA SER A 23 19.72 -10.49 19.70
C SER A 23 19.83 -10.26 18.18
N TYR A 24 20.77 -10.93 17.50
CA TYR A 24 20.85 -10.96 16.02
C TYR A 24 20.58 -12.35 15.43
N THR A 25 19.75 -13.17 16.08
CA THR A 25 19.04 -14.23 15.36
C THR A 25 17.62 -13.75 15.13
N GLN A 26 17.49 -12.83 14.17
CA GLN A 26 16.29 -12.73 13.37
C GLN A 26 16.04 -14.15 12.84
N GLN A 27 14.95 -14.77 13.28
CA GLN A 27 14.48 -16.05 12.76
C GLN A 27 14.14 -15.84 11.29
N ASP A 28 15.15 -15.94 10.43
CA ASP A 28 14.96 -16.27 9.03
C ASP A 28 14.33 -17.65 9.00
N ALA A 29 13.14 -17.72 8.41
CA ALA A 29 12.48 -18.98 8.14
C ALA A 29 13.37 -19.80 7.20
N GLY A 30 14.13 -20.72 7.76
CA GLY A 30 14.45 -22.02 7.18
C GLY A 30 15.10 -22.05 5.79
N TYR A 31 16.09 -21.21 5.48
CA TYR A 31 16.93 -21.46 4.30
C TYR A 31 17.99 -22.52 4.65
N ASP A 32 17.65 -23.80 4.51
CA ASP A 32 18.62 -24.89 4.64
C ASP A 32 19.57 -24.83 3.43
N SER A 33 20.77 -24.28 3.61
CA SER A 33 21.78 -24.24 2.55
C SER A 33 22.15 -25.63 2.01
N ASN A 34 21.85 -26.70 2.75
CA ASN A 34 22.05 -28.07 2.32
C ASN A 34 20.94 -28.58 1.38
N GLU A 35 19.77 -27.95 1.38
CA GLU A 35 18.63 -28.32 0.54
C GLU A 35 18.92 -28.04 -0.94
N TYR A 36 19.48 -26.86 -1.25
CA TYR A 36 19.89 -26.51 -2.60
C TYR A 36 20.81 -27.57 -3.19
N TRP A 37 21.87 -27.96 -2.47
CA TRP A 37 22.86 -28.91 -2.98
C TRP A 37 22.31 -30.33 -3.17
N ARG A 38 21.28 -30.71 -2.40
CA ARG A 38 20.61 -32.01 -2.57
C ARG A 38 19.78 -32.02 -3.85
N VAL A 39 18.95 -31.00 -4.06
CA VAL A 39 18.15 -30.86 -5.28
C VAL A 39 19.05 -30.69 -6.50
N ASP A 40 20.11 -29.89 -6.38
CA ASP A 40 21.11 -29.68 -7.43
C ASP A 40 21.81 -30.98 -7.85
N ALA A 41 22.13 -31.87 -6.91
CA ALA A 41 22.75 -33.17 -7.20
C ALA A 41 21.79 -34.12 -7.95
N ASP A 42 20.51 -34.12 -7.59
CA ASP A 42 19.49 -34.93 -8.27
C ASP A 42 19.22 -34.40 -9.68
N VAL A 43 19.07 -33.09 -9.83
CA VAL A 43 18.89 -32.41 -11.12
C VAL A 43 20.13 -32.57 -12.01
N TYR A 44 21.33 -32.52 -11.44
CA TYR A 44 22.58 -32.71 -12.19
C TYR A 44 22.62 -34.03 -12.94
N ARG A 45 22.16 -35.12 -12.31
CA ARG A 45 22.09 -36.43 -12.95
C ARG A 45 21.13 -36.43 -14.14
N ILE A 46 19.99 -35.79 -14.00
CA ILE A 46 18.99 -35.67 -15.07
C ILE A 46 19.53 -34.81 -16.23
N PHE A 47 20.20 -33.70 -15.92
CA PHE A 47 20.84 -32.86 -16.94
C PHE A 47 21.95 -33.63 -17.70
N LEU A 48 22.74 -34.45 -17.00
CA LEU A 48 23.73 -35.33 -17.64
C LEU A 48 23.10 -36.38 -18.56
N GLU A 49 21.94 -36.92 -18.19
CA GLU A 49 21.22 -37.91 -18.98
C GLU A 49 20.58 -37.31 -20.24
N LEU A 50 20.01 -36.09 -20.14
CA LEU A 50 19.37 -35.40 -21.25
C LEU A 50 20.36 -34.74 -22.21
N ALA A 51 21.45 -34.18 -21.68
CA ALA A 51 22.40 -33.38 -22.43
C ALA A 51 23.86 -33.73 -22.03
N PRO A 52 24.34 -34.94 -22.40
CA PRO A 52 25.67 -35.40 -21.99
C PRO A 52 26.81 -34.51 -22.53
N ASP A 53 26.60 -33.89 -23.69
CA ASP A 53 27.57 -32.98 -24.31
C ASP A 53 27.78 -31.69 -23.51
N PHE A 54 26.78 -31.29 -22.71
CA PHE A 54 26.81 -30.09 -21.87
C PHE A 54 27.23 -30.38 -20.42
N GLN A 55 27.71 -31.60 -20.14
CA GLN A 55 28.28 -32.03 -18.85
C GLN A 55 27.40 -31.73 -17.62
N GLY A 56 26.08 -31.65 -17.82
CA GLY A 56 25.13 -31.37 -16.76
C GLY A 56 24.98 -29.89 -16.40
N GLU A 57 25.56 -28.96 -17.17
CA GLU A 57 25.46 -27.51 -16.90
C GLU A 57 24.17 -26.90 -17.45
N SER A 58 23.73 -27.38 -18.62
CA SER A 58 22.55 -26.86 -19.31
C SER A 58 21.85 -27.95 -20.14
N VAL A 59 20.58 -27.74 -20.43
CA VAL A 59 19.81 -28.52 -21.41
C VAL A 59 19.15 -27.58 -22.42
N GLU A 60 18.80 -28.08 -23.60
CA GLU A 60 18.04 -27.30 -24.58
C GLU A 60 16.63 -27.02 -24.06
N ILE A 61 16.09 -25.84 -24.39
CA ILE A 61 14.76 -25.42 -23.93
C ILE A 61 13.62 -26.35 -24.40
N GLY A 62 13.83 -27.06 -25.51
CA GLY A 62 12.89 -28.05 -26.03
C GLY A 62 12.73 -29.28 -25.13
N GLU A 63 13.72 -29.57 -24.29
CA GLU A 63 13.72 -30.70 -23.35
C GLU A 63 12.98 -30.37 -22.03
N LEU A 64 12.46 -29.15 -21.87
CA LEU A 64 11.74 -28.74 -20.67
C LEU A 64 10.61 -29.71 -20.25
N PRO A 65 9.75 -30.22 -21.15
CA PRO A 65 8.70 -31.17 -20.75
C PRO A 65 9.26 -32.48 -20.19
N GLU A 66 10.35 -32.98 -20.79
CA GLU A 66 11.01 -34.20 -20.36
C GLU A 66 11.72 -33.99 -19.01
N LEU A 67 12.42 -32.87 -18.86
CA LEU A 67 13.09 -32.48 -17.63
C LEU A 67 12.09 -32.39 -16.47
N CYS A 68 10.98 -31.68 -16.66
CA CYS A 68 9.89 -31.56 -15.69
C CYS A 68 9.27 -32.92 -15.32
N ARG A 69 9.11 -33.83 -16.30
CA ARG A 69 8.63 -35.17 -16.06
C ARG A 69 9.58 -36.00 -15.19
N GLN A 70 10.89 -35.91 -15.43
CA GLN A 70 11.89 -36.69 -14.71
C GLN A 70 12.09 -36.23 -13.25
N VAL A 71 11.92 -34.93 -12.98
CA VAL A 71 11.90 -34.42 -11.60
C VAL A 71 10.57 -34.65 -10.87
N GLY A 72 9.61 -35.32 -11.51
CA GLY A 72 8.33 -35.68 -10.90
C GLY A 72 7.27 -34.57 -10.94
N ARG A 73 7.49 -33.48 -11.70
CA ARG A 73 6.57 -32.35 -11.88
C ARG A 73 6.16 -32.21 -13.36
N PRO A 74 5.36 -33.13 -13.93
CA PRO A 74 4.94 -33.03 -15.33
C PRO A 74 4.15 -31.74 -15.57
N LEU A 75 4.46 -31.05 -16.66
CA LEU A 75 3.71 -29.88 -17.12
C LEU A 75 2.30 -30.30 -17.54
N ARG A 76 1.31 -29.46 -17.24
CA ARG A 76 -0.11 -29.76 -17.51
C ARG A 76 -0.44 -29.54 -18.98
N ASP A 77 -0.19 -28.33 -19.46
CA ASP A 77 -0.64 -27.86 -20.78
C ASP A 77 0.40 -26.91 -21.43
N GLU A 78 0.24 -26.64 -22.74
CA GLU A 78 1.06 -25.64 -23.46
C GLU A 78 1.01 -24.25 -22.79
N HIS A 79 -0.10 -23.90 -22.14
CA HIS A 79 -0.27 -22.65 -21.40
C HIS A 79 0.65 -22.52 -20.18
N GLU A 80 1.12 -23.63 -19.61
CA GLU A 80 2.12 -23.64 -18.53
C GLU A 80 3.54 -23.69 -19.11
N GLN A 81 3.72 -24.42 -20.21
CA GLN A 81 5.02 -24.59 -20.84
C GLN A 81 5.58 -23.27 -21.40
N PHE A 82 4.80 -22.49 -22.15
CA PHE A 82 5.30 -21.28 -22.79
C PHE A 82 5.82 -20.22 -21.80
N PRO A 83 5.12 -19.87 -20.71
CA PRO A 83 5.63 -18.95 -19.71
C PRO A 83 6.90 -19.49 -19.03
N LEU A 84 6.92 -20.78 -18.69
CA LEU A 84 8.05 -21.39 -18.00
C LEU A 84 9.32 -21.43 -18.86
N MET A 85 9.16 -21.67 -20.17
CA MET A 85 10.27 -21.55 -21.13
C MET A 85 10.86 -20.14 -21.12
N GLN A 86 10.02 -19.10 -21.12
CA GLN A 86 10.49 -17.70 -21.09
C GLN A 86 11.17 -17.35 -19.77
N GLU A 87 10.70 -17.91 -18.66
CA GLU A 87 11.28 -17.70 -17.33
C GLU A 87 12.66 -18.35 -17.18
N LEU A 88 12.81 -19.58 -17.69
CA LEU A 88 14.04 -20.36 -17.55
C LEU A 88 15.14 -20.00 -18.58
N ASP A 89 14.77 -19.45 -19.75
CA ASP A 89 15.73 -18.97 -20.76
C ASP A 89 16.26 -17.56 -20.43
N THR A 90 16.90 -17.44 -19.26
CA THR A 90 17.48 -16.18 -18.77
C THR A 90 18.54 -15.58 -19.70
N THR A 91 19.17 -16.40 -20.54
CA THR A 91 20.24 -15.99 -21.47
C THR A 91 19.73 -15.76 -22.89
N ASN A 92 18.42 -15.93 -23.14
CA ASN A 92 17.79 -15.84 -24.47
C ASN A 92 18.54 -16.66 -25.54
N SER A 93 19.09 -17.80 -25.11
CA SER A 93 19.95 -18.67 -25.92
C SER A 93 19.27 -20.02 -26.18
N MET A 94 17.97 -20.13 -25.88
CA MET A 94 17.19 -21.36 -26.02
C MET A 94 17.77 -22.52 -25.20
N ILE A 95 18.36 -22.20 -24.05
CA ILE A 95 18.92 -23.17 -23.09
C ILE A 95 18.41 -22.89 -21.69
N ILE A 96 18.32 -23.95 -20.90
CA ILE A 96 17.96 -23.89 -19.49
C ILE A 96 19.23 -24.18 -18.70
N LEU A 97 19.68 -23.20 -17.92
CA LEU A 97 20.81 -23.39 -17.01
C LEU A 97 20.36 -24.18 -15.78
N ARG A 98 21.18 -25.14 -15.36
CA ARG A 98 20.89 -25.99 -14.18
C ARG A 98 20.57 -25.18 -12.94
N HIS A 99 21.37 -24.15 -12.65
CA HIS A 99 21.17 -23.29 -11.49
C HIS A 99 19.78 -22.62 -11.47
N ASN A 100 19.33 -22.10 -12.61
CA ASN A 100 18.02 -21.44 -12.72
C ASN A 100 16.90 -22.45 -12.52
N PHE A 101 17.04 -23.64 -13.11
CA PHE A 101 16.07 -24.71 -12.96
C PHE A 101 15.98 -25.22 -11.52
N VAL A 102 17.11 -25.41 -10.84
CA VAL A 102 17.15 -25.82 -9.42
C VAL A 102 16.49 -24.76 -8.53
N THR A 103 16.78 -23.48 -8.78
CA THR A 103 16.17 -22.37 -8.02
C THR A 103 14.66 -22.36 -8.19
N TRP A 104 14.18 -22.46 -9.43
CA TRP A 104 12.75 -22.56 -9.71
C TRP A 104 12.11 -23.80 -9.07
N LEU A 105 12.76 -24.96 -9.13
CA LEU A 105 12.24 -26.19 -8.56
C LEU A 105 12.12 -26.11 -7.03
N LEU A 106 13.09 -25.47 -6.37
CA LEU A 106 13.03 -25.22 -4.92
C LEU A 106 11.87 -24.29 -4.56
N ASP A 107 11.66 -23.22 -5.32
CA ASP A 107 10.53 -22.31 -5.10
C ASP A 107 9.18 -23.03 -5.23
N GLU A 108 9.07 -23.94 -6.20
CA GLU A 108 7.90 -24.80 -6.38
C GLU A 108 7.72 -25.80 -5.23
N ILE A 109 8.78 -26.47 -4.78
CA ILE A 109 8.75 -27.38 -3.63
C ILE A 109 8.29 -26.62 -2.38
N HIS A 110 8.86 -25.45 -2.12
CA HIS A 110 8.47 -24.60 -0.98
C HIS A 110 7.03 -24.10 -1.13
N ALA A 111 6.57 -23.78 -2.34
CA ALA A 111 5.18 -23.41 -2.59
C ALA A 111 4.23 -24.58 -2.31
N GLU A 112 4.59 -25.79 -2.70
CA GLU A 112 3.81 -27.00 -2.44
C GLU A 112 3.82 -27.36 -0.94
N GLU A 113 4.94 -27.22 -0.25
CA GLU A 113 5.05 -27.41 1.19
C GLU A 113 4.22 -26.38 1.97
N ARG A 114 4.22 -25.10 1.56
CA ARG A 114 3.31 -24.08 2.12
C ARG A 114 1.84 -24.42 1.89
N ALA A 115 1.52 -25.07 0.77
CA ALA A 115 0.16 -25.51 0.45
C ALA A 115 -0.26 -26.79 1.20
N LYS A 116 0.69 -27.71 1.46
CA LYS A 116 0.50 -28.97 2.21
C LYS A 116 0.61 -28.80 3.72
N ALA A 117 1.27 -27.75 4.19
CA ALA A 117 1.32 -27.44 5.61
C ALA A 117 -0.12 -27.41 6.14
N PRO A 118 -0.46 -28.21 7.17
CA PRO A 118 -1.78 -28.14 7.77
C PRO A 118 -1.99 -26.69 8.15
N ARG A 119 -3.05 -26.08 7.63
CA ARG A 119 -3.51 -24.78 8.12
C ARG A 119 -3.66 -24.99 9.62
N LEU A 120 -2.70 -24.48 10.39
CA LEU A 120 -2.75 -24.51 11.84
C LEU A 120 -4.08 -23.84 12.16
N ILE A 121 -5.05 -24.67 12.57
CA ILE A 121 -6.25 -24.17 13.23
C ILE A 121 -5.66 -23.45 14.43
N PRO A 122 -5.72 -22.13 14.45
CA PRO A 122 -4.86 -21.41 15.35
C PRO A 122 -5.40 -21.68 16.76
N ASN A 123 -4.47 -21.85 17.70
CA ASN A 123 -4.74 -22.13 19.11
C ASN A 123 -5.94 -21.30 19.60
N LEU A 124 -6.75 -21.79 20.53
CA LEU A 124 -7.98 -21.12 20.99
C LEU A 124 -7.79 -19.66 21.48
N GLU A 125 -6.56 -19.19 21.71
CA GLU A 125 -6.21 -17.78 21.95
C GLU A 125 -6.24 -16.91 20.67
N ASP A 126 -5.94 -17.51 19.52
CA ASP A 126 -6.04 -16.89 18.19
C ASP A 126 -7.44 -16.92 17.60
N GLU A 127 -8.37 -17.77 18.06
CA GLU A 127 -9.78 -17.59 17.71
C GLU A 127 -10.28 -16.26 18.27
N GLU A 128 -9.96 -15.94 19.52
CA GLU A 128 -10.29 -14.64 20.09
C GLU A 128 -9.52 -13.52 19.40
N ALA A 129 -8.24 -13.70 19.05
CA ALA A 129 -7.48 -12.72 18.26
C ALA A 129 -8.02 -12.55 16.82
N TYR A 130 -8.51 -13.62 16.19
CA TYR A 130 -9.11 -13.65 14.86
C TYR A 130 -10.52 -13.05 14.88
N PHE A 131 -11.35 -13.39 15.85
CA PHE A 131 -12.65 -12.75 16.07
C PHE A 131 -12.48 -11.30 16.49
N LEU A 132 -11.45 -10.94 17.26
CA LEU A 132 -11.10 -9.56 17.58
C LEU A 132 -10.53 -8.82 16.37
N ALA A 133 -9.72 -9.45 15.52
CA ALA A 133 -9.20 -8.88 14.29
C ALA A 133 -10.32 -8.71 13.26
N MET A 134 -11.23 -9.67 13.17
CA MET A 134 -12.40 -9.64 12.29
C MET A 134 -13.48 -8.70 12.84
N ALA A 135 -13.64 -8.58 14.15
CA ALA A 135 -14.49 -7.57 14.80
C ALA A 135 -13.87 -6.18 14.61
N LYS A 136 -12.56 -6.01 14.78
CA LYS A 136 -11.83 -4.77 14.44
C LYS A 136 -11.91 -4.47 12.96
N ALA A 137 -11.90 -5.47 12.06
CA ALA A 137 -12.03 -5.28 10.62
C ALA A 137 -13.48 -4.97 10.22
N LYS A 138 -14.47 -5.60 10.87
CA LYS A 138 -15.90 -5.30 10.70
C LYS A 138 -16.26 -3.95 11.29
N LEU A 139 -15.71 -3.55 12.45
CA LEU A 139 -15.80 -2.21 13.01
C LEU A 139 -15.11 -1.18 12.12
N ARG A 140 -13.92 -1.51 11.59
CA ARG A 140 -13.24 -0.68 10.58
C ARG A 140 -14.10 -0.51 9.33
N LYS A 141 -14.75 -1.57 8.84
CA LYS A 141 -15.69 -1.54 7.70
C LYS A 141 -17.01 -0.82 8.01
N GLN A 142 -17.50 -0.87 9.25
CA GLN A 142 -18.76 -0.23 9.66
C GLN A 142 -18.61 1.26 9.95
N HIS A 143 -17.40 1.74 10.30
CA HIS A 143 -17.21 3.13 10.73
C HIS A 143 -16.23 3.98 9.92
N TYR A 144 -15.45 3.41 8.99
CA TYR A 144 -14.37 4.16 8.31
C TYR A 144 -14.30 3.93 6.79
N ASN A 145 -15.44 3.78 6.14
CA ASN A 145 -15.49 3.71 4.67
C ASN A 145 -16.36 4.84 4.12
N PRO A 146 -15.78 6.01 3.79
CA PRO A 146 -16.54 7.09 3.18
C PRO A 146 -17.16 6.61 1.86
N THR A 147 -18.37 7.06 1.56
CA THR A 147 -19.04 6.78 0.29
C THR A 147 -19.51 8.09 -0.35
N PRO A 148 -19.75 8.15 -1.68
CA PRO A 148 -20.19 9.38 -2.34
C PRO A 148 -21.50 9.95 -1.79
N GLU A 149 -22.31 9.11 -1.14
CA GLU A 149 -23.55 9.48 -0.45
C GLU A 149 -23.32 10.29 0.84
N TRP A 150 -22.12 10.23 1.43
CA TRP A 150 -21.81 11.00 2.64
C TRP A 150 -21.72 12.49 2.34
N THR A 151 -22.05 13.33 3.34
CA THR A 151 -21.83 14.78 3.25
C THR A 151 -20.34 15.10 3.32
N PHE A 152 -19.91 16.18 2.67
CA PHE A 152 -18.50 16.64 2.75
C PHE A 152 -18.05 16.82 4.20
N VAL A 153 -18.91 17.40 5.06
CA VAL A 153 -18.64 17.59 6.49
C VAL A 153 -18.33 16.25 7.19
N LYS A 154 -19.11 15.20 6.91
CA LYS A 154 -18.91 13.88 7.54
C LYS A 154 -17.60 13.23 7.07
N ILE A 155 -17.20 13.43 5.83
CA ILE A 155 -15.93 12.94 5.28
C ILE A 155 -14.75 13.69 5.91
N VAL A 156 -14.82 15.02 5.99
CA VAL A 156 -13.78 15.87 6.61
C VAL A 156 -13.59 15.51 8.09
N GLN A 157 -14.70 15.42 8.84
CA GLN A 157 -14.66 15.01 10.25
C GLN A 157 -14.07 13.61 10.48
N LEU A 158 -14.20 12.70 9.50
CA LEU A 158 -13.57 11.38 9.57
C LEU A 158 -12.06 11.49 9.44
N VAL A 159 -11.57 12.33 8.52
CA VAL A 159 -10.15 12.60 8.31
C VAL A 159 -9.54 13.32 9.52
N GLU A 160 -10.21 14.35 10.04
CA GLU A 160 -9.75 15.10 11.23
C GLU A 160 -9.60 14.22 12.47
N ARG A 161 -10.49 13.23 12.64
CA ARG A 161 -10.41 12.26 13.74
C ARG A 161 -9.31 11.21 13.55
N ASN A 162 -8.78 11.05 12.34
CA ASN A 162 -7.81 10.00 11.99
C ASN A 162 -6.65 10.56 11.13
N PRO A 163 -5.87 11.54 11.62
CA PRO A 163 -4.88 12.26 10.81
C PRO A 163 -3.65 11.42 10.42
N LEU A 164 -3.45 10.26 11.05
CA LEU A 164 -2.31 9.37 10.81
C LEU A 164 -2.67 8.15 9.94
N ASP A 165 -3.94 7.96 9.59
CA ASP A 165 -4.38 6.84 8.75
C ASP A 165 -4.36 7.24 7.27
N GLU A 166 -3.20 7.03 6.64
CA GLU A 166 -2.98 7.39 5.23
C GLU A 166 -3.96 6.68 4.28
N ALA A 167 -4.30 5.42 4.55
CA ALA A 167 -5.24 4.65 3.73
C ALA A 167 -6.67 5.21 3.83
N LEU A 168 -7.08 5.67 5.01
CA LEU A 168 -8.35 6.37 5.21
C LEU A 168 -8.36 7.71 4.48
N ILE A 169 -7.28 8.49 4.59
CA ILE A 169 -7.14 9.78 3.91
C ILE A 169 -7.26 9.61 2.39
N GLN A 170 -6.55 8.64 1.81
CA GLN A 170 -6.63 8.33 0.37
C GLN A 170 -8.05 7.94 -0.06
N ARG A 171 -8.74 7.07 0.72
CA ARG A 171 -10.14 6.72 0.44
C ARG A 171 -11.07 7.93 0.53
N ALA A 172 -10.90 8.78 1.54
CA ALA A 172 -11.69 9.99 1.71
C ALA A 172 -11.49 10.98 0.53
N LEU A 173 -10.25 11.15 0.08
CA LEU A 173 -9.92 11.97 -1.09
C LEU A 173 -10.55 11.42 -2.36
N TYR A 174 -10.43 10.12 -2.60
CA TYR A 174 -11.04 9.45 -3.76
C TYR A 174 -12.55 9.69 -3.81
N VAL A 175 -13.24 9.43 -2.69
CA VAL A 175 -14.69 9.60 -2.57
C VAL A 175 -15.13 11.05 -2.75
N THR A 176 -14.35 11.98 -2.20
CA THR A 176 -14.59 13.42 -2.38
C THR A 176 -14.50 13.81 -3.86
N ASN A 177 -13.52 13.27 -4.57
CA ASN A 177 -13.33 13.53 -6.00
C ASN A 177 -14.47 12.95 -6.86
N GLU A 178 -14.89 11.72 -6.57
CA GLU A 178 -16.05 11.09 -7.23
C GLU A 178 -17.33 11.90 -7.00
N LYS A 179 -17.55 12.39 -5.77
CA LYS A 179 -18.71 13.23 -5.46
C LYS A 179 -18.68 14.55 -6.25
N LEU A 180 -17.52 15.21 -6.32
CA LEU A 180 -17.37 16.44 -7.12
C LEU A 180 -17.59 16.19 -8.61
N ARG A 181 -17.11 15.07 -9.14
CA ARG A 181 -17.33 14.69 -10.54
C ARG A 181 -18.82 14.49 -10.83
N ALA A 182 -19.52 13.72 -9.99
CA ALA A 182 -20.96 13.50 -10.14
C ALA A 182 -21.76 14.82 -10.08
N MET A 183 -21.34 15.78 -9.23
CA MET A 183 -21.97 17.09 -9.15
C MET A 183 -21.72 17.94 -10.40
N ASN A 184 -20.51 17.92 -10.96
CA ASN A 184 -20.21 18.59 -12.23
C ASN A 184 -21.00 17.97 -13.40
N GLU A 185 -21.09 16.64 -13.46
CA GLU A 185 -21.87 15.93 -14.49
C GLU A 185 -23.36 16.26 -14.40
N ALA A 186 -23.92 16.34 -13.19
CA ALA A 186 -25.30 16.75 -12.97
C ALA A 186 -25.56 18.20 -13.40
N GLU A 187 -24.60 19.11 -13.19
CA GLU A 187 -24.68 20.49 -13.67
C GLU A 187 -24.64 20.60 -15.19
N GLU A 188 -23.73 19.89 -15.85
CA GLU A 188 -23.61 19.88 -17.30
C GLU A 188 -24.89 19.36 -17.97
N GLN A 189 -25.56 18.39 -17.34
CA GLN A 189 -26.87 17.88 -17.79
C GLN A 189 -27.99 18.91 -17.61
N HIS A 190 -28.00 19.65 -16.49
CA HIS A 190 -29.02 20.67 -16.19
C HIS A 190 -28.85 21.98 -16.95
N CYS A 191 -27.63 22.36 -17.32
CA CYS A 191 -27.35 23.56 -18.13
C CYS A 191 -27.93 23.49 -19.54
N ASN A 192 -28.27 22.29 -20.04
CA ASN A 192 -28.91 22.13 -21.35
C ASN A 192 -30.42 22.43 -21.37
N GLN A 193 -31.04 22.74 -20.21
CA GLN A 193 -32.51 22.87 -20.12
C GLN A 193 -33.04 24.18 -19.52
N ASP A 194 -32.23 24.97 -18.78
CA ASP A 194 -32.69 26.22 -18.18
C ASP A 194 -31.69 27.38 -18.34
N ASP A 195 -31.82 28.11 -19.46
CA ASP A 195 -31.34 29.48 -19.61
C ASP A 195 -32.10 30.39 -18.62
N ASN A 196 -31.54 30.68 -17.44
CA ASN A 196 -31.54 32.03 -16.81
C ASN A 196 -31.14 32.12 -15.33
N ARG A 197 -30.76 31.05 -14.62
CA ARG A 197 -30.07 31.22 -13.31
C ARG A 197 -28.57 31.41 -13.52
N LYS A 198 -28.20 32.60 -14.01
CA LYS A 198 -26.80 33.07 -14.14
C LYS A 198 -26.16 33.35 -12.77
N GLY A 199 -25.89 32.30 -12.01
CA GLY A 199 -25.26 32.45 -10.70
C GLY A 199 -24.56 31.18 -10.26
N TYR A 200 -23.46 30.84 -10.96
CA TYR A 200 -22.51 29.75 -10.67
C TYR A 200 -23.14 28.36 -10.44
N GLY A 201 -22.33 27.31 -10.57
CA GLY A 201 -22.81 25.94 -10.36
C GLY A 201 -23.25 25.69 -8.92
N ALA A 202 -24.21 24.79 -8.72
CA ALA A 202 -24.50 24.14 -7.44
C ALA A 202 -23.25 23.64 -6.69
N VAL A 203 -22.18 23.25 -7.40
CA VAL A 203 -20.86 22.88 -6.91
C VAL A 203 -20.18 24.07 -6.23
N VAL A 204 -20.23 25.26 -6.81
CA VAL A 204 -19.68 26.47 -6.19
C VAL A 204 -20.45 26.80 -4.91
N ASP A 205 -21.78 26.70 -4.93
CA ASP A 205 -22.61 26.94 -3.74
C ASP A 205 -22.31 25.94 -2.60
N THR A 206 -22.22 24.65 -2.93
CA THR A 206 -22.08 23.56 -1.96
C THR A 206 -20.66 23.36 -1.42
N VAL A 207 -19.64 23.72 -2.19
CA VAL A 207 -18.22 23.50 -1.85
C VAL A 207 -17.56 24.80 -1.40
N THR A 208 -17.73 25.89 -2.16
CA THR A 208 -17.04 27.17 -1.88
C THR A 208 -17.84 28.05 -0.93
N LEU A 209 -19.15 28.18 -1.14
CA LEU A 209 -20.02 29.05 -0.34
C LEU A 209 -20.69 28.33 0.83
N ASN A 210 -20.21 27.13 1.17
CA ASN A 210 -20.62 26.42 2.36
C ASN A 210 -19.79 26.86 3.57
N SER A 211 -20.45 27.48 4.55
CA SER A 211 -19.82 27.96 5.78
C SER A 211 -19.18 26.87 6.62
N ASP A 212 -19.66 25.62 6.51
CA ASP A 212 -19.20 24.54 7.37
C ASP A 212 -17.87 23.95 6.89
N LEU A 213 -17.57 24.07 5.59
CA LEU A 213 -16.35 23.52 5.01
C LEU A 213 -15.15 24.45 5.16
N MET A 214 -15.39 25.76 5.30
CA MET A 214 -14.38 26.80 5.54
C MET A 214 -13.19 26.79 4.57
N LEU A 215 -13.30 26.16 3.40
CA LEU A 215 -12.17 25.85 2.52
C LEU A 215 -11.35 27.09 2.13
N VAL A 216 -12.03 28.14 1.68
CA VAL A 216 -11.39 29.41 1.32
C VAL A 216 -10.65 30.02 2.51
N ARG A 217 -11.25 29.97 3.71
CA ARG A 217 -10.65 30.50 4.93
C ARG A 217 -9.43 29.70 5.34
N THR A 218 -9.50 28.37 5.24
CA THR A 218 -8.37 27.47 5.55
C THR A 218 -7.20 27.72 4.62
N VAL A 219 -7.43 27.82 3.31
CA VAL A 219 -6.36 28.12 2.34
C VAL A 219 -5.75 29.50 2.62
N HIS A 220 -6.58 30.51 2.85
CA HIS A 220 -6.12 31.86 3.17
C HIS A 220 -5.34 31.92 4.49
N GLN A 221 -5.79 31.20 5.52
CA GLN A 221 -5.11 31.10 6.81
C GLN A 221 -3.73 30.45 6.67
N VAL A 222 -3.62 29.35 5.92
CA VAL A 222 -2.32 28.69 5.65
C VAL A 222 -1.38 29.63 4.90
N MET A 223 -1.88 30.38 3.90
CA MET A 223 -1.07 31.40 3.22
C MET A 223 -0.62 32.49 4.19
N PHE A 224 -1.48 32.93 5.11
CA PHE A 224 -1.15 33.95 6.09
C PHE A 224 -0.13 33.46 7.14
N GLU A 225 -0.22 32.21 7.58
CA GLU A 225 0.71 31.58 8.53
C GLU A 225 2.11 31.38 7.95
N PHE A 226 2.22 31.17 6.64
CA PHE A 226 3.48 30.92 5.93
C PHE A 226 3.78 31.99 4.86
N PRO A 227 3.93 33.28 5.23
CA PRO A 227 4.07 34.37 4.27
C PRO A 227 5.38 34.31 3.47
N ASN A 228 6.43 33.75 4.07
CA ASN A 228 7.76 33.67 3.45
C ASN A 228 7.97 32.43 2.57
N ASN A 229 6.97 31.54 2.43
CA ASN A 229 7.08 30.35 1.59
C ASN A 229 6.47 30.60 0.20
N PRO A 230 7.28 30.91 -0.84
CA PRO A 230 6.75 31.31 -2.15
C PRO A 230 5.96 30.20 -2.84
N ARG A 231 6.26 28.93 -2.56
CA ARG A 231 5.53 27.79 -3.14
C ARG A 231 4.12 27.70 -2.57
N LEU A 232 3.98 27.84 -1.25
CA LEU A 232 2.67 27.87 -0.61
C LEU A 232 1.85 29.08 -1.04
N GLN A 233 2.49 30.24 -1.23
CA GLN A 233 1.80 31.43 -1.76
C GLN A 233 1.27 31.21 -3.18
N LEU A 234 2.11 30.70 -4.09
CA LEU A 234 1.70 30.41 -5.46
C LEU A 234 0.60 29.34 -5.53
N LEU A 235 0.75 28.26 -4.76
CA LEU A 235 -0.23 27.18 -4.72
C LEU A 235 -1.55 27.66 -4.13
N GLY A 236 -1.50 28.35 -3.00
CA GLY A 236 -2.69 28.90 -2.35
C GLY A 236 -3.44 29.88 -3.25
N GLN A 237 -2.72 30.77 -3.95
CA GLN A 237 -3.34 31.69 -4.89
C GLN A 237 -3.97 30.97 -6.09
N ALA A 238 -3.33 29.91 -6.60
CA ALA A 238 -3.90 29.08 -7.67
C ALA A 238 -5.20 28.39 -7.21
N ILE A 239 -5.22 27.84 -5.99
CA ILE A 239 -6.41 27.22 -5.39
C ILE A 239 -7.51 28.26 -5.18
N LEU A 240 -7.20 29.42 -4.60
CA LEU A 240 -8.18 30.48 -4.36
C LEU A 240 -8.78 31.01 -5.67
N THR A 241 -8.00 31.09 -6.75
CA THR A 241 -8.51 31.47 -8.07
C THR A 241 -9.52 30.46 -8.62
N LYS A 242 -9.38 29.18 -8.28
CA LYS A 242 -10.33 28.12 -8.67
C LYS A 242 -11.57 28.09 -7.78
N LEU A 243 -11.41 28.29 -6.47
CA LEU A 243 -12.53 28.34 -5.53
C LEU A 243 -13.36 29.62 -5.71
N LEU A 244 -12.72 30.75 -6.00
CA LEU A 244 -13.35 32.06 -6.15
C LEU A 244 -13.17 32.61 -7.58
N PRO A 245 -13.76 31.96 -8.60
CA PRO A 245 -13.45 32.23 -10.00
C PRO A 245 -13.95 33.59 -10.51
N SER A 246 -14.88 34.24 -9.81
CA SER A 246 -15.48 35.51 -10.26
C SER A 246 -15.53 36.55 -9.14
N ALA A 247 -15.61 37.83 -9.52
CA ALA A 247 -15.79 38.94 -8.58
C ALA A 247 -17.10 38.82 -7.79
N TYR A 248 -18.15 38.29 -8.43
CA TYR A 248 -19.42 38.02 -7.76
C TYR A 248 -19.27 36.96 -6.67
N VAL A 249 -18.63 35.81 -6.96
CA VAL A 249 -18.43 34.74 -5.97
C VAL A 249 -17.58 35.23 -4.80
N ARG A 250 -16.56 36.06 -5.06
CA ARG A 250 -15.79 36.76 -4.01
C ARG A 250 -16.68 37.65 -3.14
N ALA A 251 -17.57 38.44 -3.73
CA ALA A 251 -18.51 39.27 -2.99
C ALA A 251 -19.52 38.43 -2.19
N ALA A 252 -20.02 37.33 -2.76
CA ALA A 252 -20.92 36.41 -2.09
C ALA A 252 -20.24 35.71 -0.90
N TYR A 253 -19.00 35.25 -1.07
CA TYR A 253 -18.19 34.68 0.01
C TYR A 253 -17.98 35.70 1.14
N LYS A 254 -17.57 36.92 0.78
CA LYS A 254 -17.37 38.01 1.75
C LYS A 254 -18.64 38.35 2.52
N ALA A 255 -19.79 38.39 1.84
CA ALA A 255 -21.06 38.72 2.46
C ALA A 255 -21.63 37.59 3.34
N LYS A 256 -21.49 36.32 2.90
CA LYS A 256 -22.13 35.17 3.54
C LYS A 256 -21.27 34.45 4.58
N ILE A 257 -19.95 34.48 4.44
CA ILE A 257 -19.03 33.67 5.25
C ILE A 257 -18.05 34.55 6.02
N ASP A 258 -17.28 35.41 5.34
CA ASP A 258 -16.22 36.18 5.99
C ASP A 258 -16.21 37.66 5.54
N PRO A 259 -16.86 38.57 6.30
CA PRO A 259 -16.92 39.99 5.98
C PRO A 259 -15.56 40.70 5.92
N TYR A 260 -14.54 40.12 6.57
CA TYR A 260 -13.20 40.69 6.65
C TYR A 260 -12.25 40.11 5.60
N PHE A 261 -12.73 39.18 4.77
CA PHE A 261 -11.96 38.62 3.68
C PHE A 261 -11.52 39.69 2.67
N ASN A 262 -10.21 39.82 2.51
CA ASN A 262 -9.57 40.69 1.53
C ASN A 262 -8.44 39.90 0.85
N LEU A 263 -8.58 39.72 -0.47
CA LEU A 263 -7.62 39.10 -1.38
C LEU A 263 -7.18 40.12 -2.42
#